data_AF-A0A7Z6USG5-F1
#
_entry.id   AF-A0A7Z6USG5-F1
#
_cell.length_a   1.000
_cell.length_b   1.000
_cell.length_c   1.000
_cell.angle_alpha   90.00
_cell.angle_beta   90.00
_cell.angle_gamma   90.00
#
_symmetry.space_group_name_H-M   'P 1'
#
loop_
_entity.id
_entity.type
_entity.pdbx_description
1 polymer ?
#
loop_
_entity_poly.entity_id
_entity_poly.type
_entity_poly.pdbx_seq_one_letter_code
_entity_poly.pdbx_strand_id
1 'polypeptide(L)'
;MTMPVERTRSVVQTREFLLELSKSPQVPESFRTEAARLLRHYPDAQLLLHAGWLDEIIHSTEPGDPRRELAINGYPELFSSSLDG
;
A
#
# COMPACT_ATOMS: atom_id res chain seq x y z
N MET A 1 14.74 8.45 -3.88
CA MET A 1 13.31 8.09 -3.97
C MET A 1 13.14 6.72 -3.32
N THR A 2 12.07 6.49 -2.55
CA THR A 2 11.73 5.15 -2.05
C THR A 2 11.17 4.31 -3.19
N MET A 3 11.62 3.06 -3.31
CA MET A 3 11.13 2.13 -4.30
C MET A 3 9.65 1.84 -4.05
N PRO A 4 8.83 1.66 -5.08
CA PRO A 4 7.40 1.47 -4.87
C PRO A 4 7.03 0.21 -4.06
N VAL A 5 7.85 -0.86 -4.13
CA VAL A 5 7.75 -2.03 -3.23
C VAL A 5 8.00 -1.66 -1.76
N GLU A 6 8.93 -0.76 -1.49
CA GLU A 6 9.22 -0.27 -0.13
C GLU A 6 8.05 0.57 0.39
N ARG A 7 7.42 1.36 -0.48
CA ARG A 7 6.21 2.13 -0.16
C ARG A 7 5.04 1.20 0.17
N THR A 8 4.77 0.21 -0.69
CA THR A 8 3.73 -0.79 -0.46
C THR A 8 3.96 -1.52 0.87
N ARG A 9 5.20 -1.98 1.11
CA ARG A 9 5.58 -2.65 2.36
C ARG A 9 5.36 -1.76 3.57
N SER A 10 5.74 -0.48 3.49
CA SER A 10 5.56 0.49 4.58
C SER A 10 4.08 0.71 4.91
N VAL A 11 3.21 0.79 3.90
CA VAL A 11 1.77 0.92 4.11
C VAL A 11 1.19 -0.36 4.74
N VAL A 12 1.57 -1.54 4.27
CA VAL A 12 1.14 -2.83 4.88
C VAL A 12 1.56 -2.92 6.34
N GLN A 13 2.83 -2.63 6.64
CA GLN A 13 3.36 -2.64 8.01
C GLN A 13 2.66 -1.64 8.92
N THR A 14 2.31 -0.46 8.40
CA THR A 14 1.56 0.54 9.17
C THR A 14 0.16 0.03 9.52
N ARG A 15 -0.51 -0.67 8.61
CA ARG A 15 -1.82 -1.30 8.89
C ARG A 15 -1.70 -2.34 10.00
N GLU A 16 -0.68 -3.19 9.95
CA GLU A 16 -0.41 -4.20 10.98
C GLU A 16 -0.15 -3.54 12.34
N PHE A 17 0.69 -2.50 12.37
CA PHE A 17 0.98 -1.73 13.58
C PHE A 17 -0.28 -1.07 14.18
N LEU A 18 -1.14 -0.47 13.34
CA LEU A 18 -2.40 0.11 13.80
C LEU A 18 -3.35 -0.97 14.37
N LEU A 19 -3.35 -2.17 13.78
CA LEU A 19 -4.13 -3.29 14.28
C LEU A 19 -3.66 -3.75 15.66
N GLU A 20 -2.35 -3.85 15.86
CA GLU A 20 -1.75 -4.17 17.16
C GLU A 20 -2.05 -3.11 18.21
N LEU A 21 -1.86 -1.83 17.87
CA LEU A 21 -2.20 -0.70 18.75
C LEU A 21 -3.67 -0.74 19.18
N SER A 22 -4.59 -0.97 18.24
CA SER A 22 -6.04 -0.97 18.53
C SER A 22 -6.47 -2.04 19.55
N LYS A 23 -5.68 -3.11 19.70
CA LYS A 23 -5.99 -4.27 20.55
C LYS A 23 -5.14 -4.33 21.83
N SER A 24 -4.07 -3.54 21.93
CA SER A 24 -3.11 -3.66 23.02
C SER A 24 -3.64 -3.08 24.34
N PRO A 25 -3.76 -3.87 25.43
CA PRO A 25 -4.22 -3.36 26.73
C PRO A 25 -3.25 -2.34 27.35
N GLN A 26 -1.99 -2.31 26.88
CA GLN A 26 -0.94 -1.40 27.36
C GLN A 26 -1.06 0.02 26.79
N VAL A 27 -1.91 0.22 25.80
CA VAL A 27 -2.11 1.50 25.10
C VAL A 27 -3.35 2.21 25.67
N PRO A 28 -3.30 3.52 25.97
CA PRO A 28 -4.47 4.27 26.43
C PRO A 28 -5.64 4.18 25.45
N GLU A 29 -6.87 4.17 25.98
CA GLU A 29 -8.09 3.93 25.20
C GLU A 29 -8.28 4.91 24.03
N SER A 30 -7.90 6.18 24.22
CA SER A 30 -7.96 7.22 23.19
C SER A 30 -7.15 6.83 21.95
N PHE A 31 -5.92 6.33 22.12
CA PHE A 31 -5.06 5.90 21.01
C PHE A 31 -5.58 4.63 20.34
N ARG A 32 -6.14 3.68 21.10
CA ARG A 32 -6.75 2.47 20.51
C ARG A 32 -7.95 2.81 19.64
N THR A 33 -8.77 3.73 20.11
CA THR A 33 -9.97 4.21 19.41
C THR A 33 -9.58 4.91 18.11
N GLU A 34 -8.55 5.77 18.15
CA GLU A 34 -8.07 6.44 16.94
C GLU A 34 -7.44 5.43 15.96
N ALA A 35 -6.65 4.47 16.43
CA ALA A 35 -6.10 3.41 15.56
C ALA A 35 -7.22 2.61 14.88
N ALA A 36 -8.27 2.23 15.63
CA ALA A 36 -9.45 1.56 15.07
C ALA A 36 -10.21 2.42 14.06
N ARG A 37 -10.30 3.74 14.29
CA ARG A 37 -10.91 4.69 13.35
C ARG A 37 -10.11 4.80 12.05
N LEU A 38 -8.78 4.93 12.15
CA LEU A 38 -7.89 4.99 10.98
C LEU A 38 -8.01 3.73 10.13
N LEU A 39 -8.06 2.55 10.76
CA LEU A 39 -8.22 1.26 10.07
C LEU A 39 -9.49 1.15 9.21
N ARG A 40 -10.55 1.93 9.49
CA ARG A 40 -11.79 1.92 8.67
C ARG A 40 -11.59 2.48 7.27
N HIS A 41 -10.61 3.35 7.11
CA HIS A 41 -10.31 4.02 5.83
C HIS A 41 -8.88 3.72 5.35
N TYR A 42 -8.14 2.91 6.10
CA TYR A 42 -6.79 2.50 5.72
C TYR A 42 -6.87 1.49 4.57
N PRO A 43 -6.02 1.59 3.54
CA PRO A 43 -6.05 0.68 2.40
C PRO A 43 -5.92 -0.78 2.84
N ASP A 44 -6.69 -1.64 2.18
CA ASP A 44 -6.68 -3.07 2.48
C ASP A 44 -5.37 -3.73 2.04
N ALA A 45 -4.90 -4.70 2.81
CA ALA A 45 -3.65 -5.40 2.54
C ALA A 45 -3.66 -6.12 1.18
N GLN A 46 -4.81 -6.64 0.74
CA GLN A 46 -4.93 -7.32 -0.55
C GLN A 46 -4.82 -6.34 -1.71
N LEU A 47 -5.41 -5.14 -1.58
CA LEU A 47 -5.26 -4.06 -2.56
C LEU A 47 -3.80 -3.61 -2.67
N LEU A 48 -3.09 -3.54 -1.54
CA LEU A 48 -1.68 -3.16 -1.48
C LEU A 48 -0.76 -4.22 -2.09
N LEU A 49 -0.98 -5.50 -1.78
CA LEU A 49 -0.19 -6.59 -2.39
C LEU A 49 -0.38 -6.63 -3.92
N HIS A 50 -1.60 -6.38 -4.39
CA HIS A 50 -1.87 -6.29 -5.82
C HIS A 50 -1.13 -5.11 -6.46
N ALA A 51 -1.15 -3.93 -5.82
CA ALA A 51 -0.36 -2.77 -6.27
C ALA A 51 1.15 -3.07 -6.32
N GLY A 52 1.69 -3.75 -5.30
CA GLY A 52 3.11 -4.13 -5.26
C GLY A 52 3.52 -5.08 -6.39
N TRP A 53 2.67 -6.05 -6.74
CA TRP A 53 2.91 -6.95 -7.87
C TRP A 53 2.88 -6.22 -9.22
N LEU A 54 1.90 -5.34 -9.42
CA LEU A 54 1.82 -4.52 -10.64
C LEU A 54 3.06 -3.63 -10.77
N ASP A 55 3.52 -3.04 -9.68
CA ASP A 55 4.75 -2.26 -9.65
C ASP A 55 5.98 -3.08 -10.03
N GLU A 56 6.09 -4.30 -9.53
CA GLU A 56 7.21 -5.19 -9.85
C GLU A 56 7.24 -5.48 -11.35
N ILE A 57 6.08 -5.72 -11.98
CA ILE A 57 5.98 -5.85 -13.42
C ILE A 57 6.42 -4.56 -14.11
N ILE A 58 5.90 -3.41 -13.69
CA ILE A 58 6.23 -2.11 -14.28
C ILE A 58 7.74 -1.86 -14.21
N HIS A 59 8.44 -2.24 -13.15
CA HIS A 59 9.86 -1.93 -12.99
C HIS A 59 10.80 -3.00 -13.56
N SER A 60 10.33 -4.24 -13.74
CA SER A 60 11.13 -5.36 -14.28
C SER A 60 10.95 -5.58 -15.78
N THR A 61 10.06 -4.83 -16.44
CA THR A 61 9.76 -4.97 -17.88
C THR A 61 10.13 -3.73 -18.68
N GLU A 62 10.58 -3.95 -19.90
CA GLU A 62 10.98 -2.89 -20.83
C GLU A 62 9.77 -2.10 -21.36
N PRO A 63 9.94 -0.82 -21.75
CA PRO A 63 8.91 -0.06 -22.44
C PRO A 63 8.43 -0.77 -23.72
N GLY A 64 7.11 -0.86 -23.92
CA GLY A 64 6.49 -1.57 -25.05
C GLY A 64 6.24 -3.07 -24.81
N ASP A 65 6.60 -3.61 -23.63
CA ASP A 65 6.13 -4.94 -23.21
C ASP A 65 4.63 -4.87 -22.88
N PRO A 66 3.77 -5.71 -23.49
CA PRO A 66 2.33 -5.72 -23.21
C PRO A 66 1.98 -5.94 -21.74
N ARG A 67 2.83 -6.66 -20.98
CA ARG A 67 2.64 -6.89 -19.54
C ARG A 67 2.84 -5.60 -18.74
N ARG A 68 3.79 -4.77 -19.16
CA ARG A 68 4.03 -3.44 -18.58
C ARG A 68 2.80 -2.56 -18.75
N GLU A 69 2.29 -2.49 -19.98
CA GLU A 69 1.12 -1.66 -20.32
C GLU A 69 -0.13 -2.12 -19.57
N LEU A 70 -0.36 -3.44 -19.50
CA LEU A 70 -1.45 -3.99 -18.70
C LEU A 70 -1.29 -3.67 -17.21
N ALA A 71 -0.07 -3.73 -16.68
CA ALA A 71 0.19 -3.42 -15.28
C ALA A 71 -0.02 -1.94 -14.95
N ILE A 72 0.38 -1.02 -15.85
CA ILE A 72 0.11 0.43 -15.73
C ILE A 72 -1.41 0.68 -15.70
N ASN A 73 -2.15 0.10 -16.66
CA ASN A 73 -3.60 0.28 -16.74
C ASN A 73 -4.37 -0.34 -15.57
N GLY A 74 -3.80 -1.37 -14.93
CA GLY A 74 -4.35 -2.01 -13.74
C GLY A 74 -3.93 -1.38 -12.42
N TYR A 75 -3.00 -0.41 -12.44
CA TYR A 75 -2.42 0.15 -11.23
C TYR A 75 -3.44 1.00 -10.46
N PRO A 76 -3.61 0.82 -9.14
CA PRO A 76 -4.58 1.61 -8.39
C PRO A 76 -4.21 3.10 -8.33
N GLU A 77 -5.14 3.96 -8.72
CA GLU A 77 -4.98 5.43 -8.75
C GLU A 77 -4.54 6.05 -7.40
N LEU A 78 -4.85 5.39 -6.29
CA LEU A 78 -4.43 5.84 -4.95
C LEU A 78 -2.90 5.91 -4.76
N PHE A 79 -2.12 5.28 -5.64
CA PHE A 79 -0.66 5.25 -5.61
C PHE A 79 -0.01 5.83 -6.89
N SER A 80 -0.80 6.34 -7.85
CA SER A 80 -0.36 6.73 -9.19
C SER A 80 0.33 8.10 -9.28
N SER A 81 0.44 8.86 -8.19
CA SER A 81 0.98 10.24 -8.19
C SER A 81 2.46 10.37 -8.60
N SER A 82 3.13 9.29 -9.02
CA SER A 82 4.49 9.29 -9.56
C SER A 82 4.61 8.75 -10.99
N LEU A 83 3.50 8.50 -11.69
CA LEU A 83 3.53 7.99 -13.07
C LEU A 83 3.29 9.09 -14.13
N ASP A 84 2.92 10.29 -13.71
CA ASP A 84 2.88 11.48 -14.56
C ASP A 84 4.28 12.10 -14.63
N GLY A 85 5.12 11.54 -15.52
CA GLY A 85 6.42 12.09 -15.94
C GLY A 85 6.41 12.40 -17.42
#